data_AF-A0A2V7WGU1-F1
#
_entry.id   AF-A0A2V7WGU1-F1
#
_cell.length_a   1.000
_cell.length_b   1.000
_cell.length_c   1.000
_cell.angle_alpha   90.00
_cell.angle_beta   90.00
_cell.angle_gamma   90.00
#
_symmetry.space_group_name_H-M   'P 1'
#
loop_
_entity.id
_entity.type
_entity.pdbx_description
1 polymer ?
#
loop_
_entity_poly.entity_id
_entity_poly.type
_entity_poly.pdbx_seq_one_letter_code
_entity_poly.pdbx_strand_id
1 'polypeptide(L)'
;MAKTRRALLQAAGAISALAALPLPAQTPGPTPTPGPEKKPGPLAKLARERFGKFLKPEELALMDEDMAFVESRGGRLRGYKLANGDEPVVDFRVLRK
;
A
#
# COMPACT_ATOMS: atom_id res chain seq x y z
N MET A 1 -3.71 -0.24 42.16
CA MET A 1 -2.95 0.17 40.96
C MET A 1 -3.68 1.32 40.25
N ALA A 2 -3.38 2.57 40.62
CA ALA A 2 -4.08 3.78 40.15
C ALA A 2 -3.19 4.73 39.31
N LYS A 3 -2.18 4.17 38.61
CA LYS A 3 -1.15 4.95 37.90
C LYS A 3 -1.39 5.07 36.38
N THR A 4 -2.32 4.32 35.81
CA THR A 4 -2.58 4.30 34.36
C THR A 4 -3.53 5.39 33.86
N ARG A 5 -4.34 6.02 34.74
CA ARG A 5 -5.31 7.05 34.32
C ARG A 5 -4.71 8.44 34.13
N ARG A 6 -3.58 8.73 34.77
CA ARG A 6 -2.93 10.07 34.71
C ARG A 6 -2.18 10.32 33.40
N ALA A 7 -1.69 9.27 32.75
CA ALA A 7 -0.95 9.38 31.49
C ALA A 7 -1.86 9.75 30.30
N LEU A 8 -3.09 9.23 30.28
CA LEU A 8 -4.07 9.52 29.22
C LEU A 8 -4.59 10.96 29.26
N LEU A 9 -4.75 11.54 30.46
CA LEU A 9 -5.19 12.93 30.60
C LEU A 9 -4.14 13.96 30.21
N GLN A 10 -2.83 13.66 30.32
CA GLN A 10 -1.78 14.56 29.84
C GLN A 10 -1.70 14.61 28.31
N ALA A 11 -2.00 13.51 27.62
CA ALA A 11 -1.99 13.47 26.16
C ALA A 11 -3.09 14.34 25.53
N ALA A 12 -4.25 14.47 26.19
CA ALA A 12 -5.36 15.28 25.69
C ALA A 12 -5.11 16.79 25.80
N GLY A 13 -4.37 17.25 26.82
CA GLY A 13 -4.05 18.67 27.00
C GLY A 13 -3.03 19.23 26.00
N ALA A 14 -2.16 18.38 25.45
CA ALA A 14 -1.15 18.79 24.48
C ALA A 14 -1.72 19.14 23.10
N ILE A 15 -2.90 18.61 22.76
CA ILE A 15 -3.54 18.86 21.46
C ILE A 15 -4.25 20.22 21.45
N SER A 16 -4.83 20.64 22.59
CA SER A 16 -5.50 21.94 22.71
C SER A 16 -4.55 23.14 22.65
N ALA A 17 -3.26 22.96 22.99
CA ALA A 17 -2.26 24.02 22.90
C ALA A 17 -1.74 24.26 21.48
N LEU A 18 -1.95 23.32 20.55
CA LEU A 18 -1.53 23.47 19.15
C LEU A 18 -2.52 24.29 18.29
N ALA A 19 -3.75 24.47 18.77
CA ALA A 19 -4.79 25.22 18.06
C ALA A 19 -4.61 26.75 18.11
N ALA A 20 -3.68 27.25 18.94
CA ALA A 20 -3.42 28.68 19.12
C ALA A 20 -2.14 29.17 18.40
N LEU A 21 -1.51 28.32 17.59
CA LEU A 21 -0.34 28.71 16.80
C LEU A 21 -0.80 29.37 15.48
N PRO A 22 -0.28 30.57 15.14
CA PRO A 22 -0.56 31.18 13.85
C PRO A 22 -0.06 30.27 12.72
N LEU A 23 -0.95 29.91 11.79
CA LEU A 23 -0.61 29.04 10.66
C LEU A 23 0.48 29.71 9.80
N PRO A 24 1.59 29.03 9.49
CA PRO A 24 2.56 29.53 8.53
C PRO A 24 1.91 29.62 7.14
N ALA A 25 2.20 30.70 6.43
CA ALA A 25 1.74 30.95 5.07
C ALA A 25 2.01 29.74 4.16
N GLN A 26 0.97 29.24 3.49
CA GLN A 26 1.10 28.14 2.55
C GLN A 26 1.94 28.58 1.35
N THR A 27 3.16 28.04 1.25
CA THR A 27 3.92 28.05 0.01
C THR A 27 3.15 27.26 -1.06
N PRO A 28 3.02 27.78 -2.30
CA PRO A 28 2.37 27.04 -3.37
C PRO A 28 3.06 25.69 -3.57
N GLY A 29 2.26 24.62 -3.59
CA GLY A 29 2.74 23.25 -3.73
C GLY A 29 3.48 23.04 -5.06
N PRO A 30 4.47 22.13 -5.11
CA PRO A 30 5.22 21.86 -6.32
C PRO A 30 4.28 21.33 -7.42
N THR A 31 4.34 21.97 -8.59
CA THR A 31 3.71 21.49 -9.82
C THR A 31 4.14 20.04 -10.08
N PRO A 32 3.21 19.08 -10.31
CA PRO A 32 3.57 17.71 -10.61
C PRO A 32 4.39 17.69 -11.91
N THR A 33 5.68 17.36 -11.78
CA THR A 33 6.56 17.10 -12.92
C THR A 33 6.04 15.87 -13.67
N PRO A 34 5.91 15.89 -15.01
CA PRO A 34 5.59 14.70 -15.78
C PRO A 34 6.66 13.63 -15.50
N GLY A 35 6.25 12.55 -14.83
CA GLY A 35 7.13 11.42 -14.59
C GLY A 35 7.52 10.73 -15.90
N PRO A 36 8.66 10.02 -15.94
CA PRO A 36 9.08 9.29 -17.13
C PRO A 36 7.99 8.30 -17.55
N GLU A 37 7.67 8.26 -18.85
CA GLU A 37 6.77 7.26 -19.44
C GLU A 37 7.23 5.86 -19.04
N LYS A 38 6.48 5.23 -18.12
CA LYS A 38 6.76 3.87 -17.68
C LYS A 38 6.40 2.92 -18.80
N LYS A 39 7.40 2.22 -19.33
CA LYS A 39 7.16 1.12 -20.27
C LYS A 39 6.33 0.04 -19.57
N PRO A 40 5.31 -0.53 -20.25
CA PRO A 40 4.43 -1.54 -19.65
C PRO A 40 5.23 -2.81 -19.32
N GLY A 41 4.99 -3.34 -18.12
CA GLY A 41 5.56 -4.59 -17.63
C GLY A 41 5.08 -5.82 -18.44
N PRO A 42 5.69 -7.00 -18.23
CA PRO A 42 5.33 -8.21 -18.97
C PRO A 42 3.86 -8.64 -18.79
N LEU A 43 3.28 -8.52 -17.58
CA LEU A 43 1.84 -8.78 -17.38
C LEU A 43 0.97 -7.76 -18.09
N ALA A 44 1.37 -6.49 -18.07
CA ALA A 44 0.65 -5.43 -18.76
C ALA A 44 0.61 -5.69 -20.28
N LYS A 45 1.71 -6.18 -20.88
CA LYS A 45 1.74 -6.58 -22.30
C LYS A 45 0.74 -7.71 -22.61
N LEU A 46 0.72 -8.77 -21.80
CA LEU A 46 -0.24 -9.87 -21.95
C LEU A 46 -1.69 -9.40 -21.78
N ALA A 47 -1.93 -8.50 -20.83
CA ALA A 47 -3.25 -7.91 -20.60
C ALA A 47 -3.68 -7.06 -21.81
N ARG A 48 -2.78 -6.27 -22.40
CA ARG A 48 -3.04 -5.51 -23.63
C ARG A 48 -3.35 -6.43 -24.82
N GLU A 49 -2.65 -7.54 -24.97
CA GLU A 49 -2.93 -8.51 -26.05
C GLU A 49 -4.32 -9.15 -25.92
N ARG A 50 -4.75 -9.46 -24.69
CA ARG A 50 -6.03 -10.14 -24.43
C ARG A 50 -7.22 -9.20 -24.36
N PHE A 51 -7.06 -8.05 -23.73
CA PHE A 51 -8.15 -7.16 -23.36
C PHE A 51 -8.07 -5.79 -24.02
N GLY A 52 -6.93 -5.43 -24.63
CA GLY A 52 -6.72 -4.10 -25.21
C GLY A 52 -7.66 -3.76 -26.38
N LYS A 53 -8.27 -4.76 -27.01
CA LYS A 53 -9.29 -4.54 -28.06
C LYS A 53 -10.61 -3.96 -27.53
N PHE A 54 -10.85 -4.07 -26.23
CA PHE A 54 -12.10 -3.66 -25.58
C PHE A 54 -11.93 -2.42 -24.71
N LEU A 55 -10.70 -1.94 -24.55
CA LEU A 55 -10.35 -0.87 -23.63
C LEU A 55 -10.10 0.43 -24.39
N LYS A 56 -10.60 1.53 -23.84
CA LYS A 56 -10.25 2.88 -24.28
C LYS A 56 -8.79 3.18 -23.91
N PRO A 57 -8.13 4.15 -24.57
CA PRO A 57 -6.75 4.52 -24.27
C PRO A 57 -6.53 4.92 -22.79
N GLU A 58 -7.52 5.56 -22.16
CA GLU A 58 -7.46 5.92 -20.73
C GLU A 58 -7.52 4.67 -19.82
N GLU A 59 -8.37 3.70 -20.18
CA GLU A 59 -8.54 2.46 -19.43
C GLU A 59 -7.32 1.53 -19.61
N LEU A 60 -6.66 1.60 -20.76
CA LEU A 60 -5.38 0.92 -21.01
C LEU A 60 -4.28 1.41 -20.06
N ALA A 61 -4.17 2.73 -19.87
CA ALA A 61 -3.19 3.30 -18.95
C ALA A 61 -3.45 2.86 -17.50
N LEU A 62 -4.72 2.88 -17.07
CA LEU A 62 -5.11 2.41 -15.75
C LEU A 62 -4.80 0.91 -15.56
N MET A 63 -5.10 0.09 -16.57
CA MET A 63 -4.79 -1.33 -16.55
C MET A 63 -3.28 -1.58 -16.41
N ASP A 64 -2.43 -0.81 -17.11
CA ASP A 64 -0.99 -0.97 -17.00
C ASP A 64 -0.48 -0.64 -15.59
N GLU A 65 -1.05 0.38 -14.94
CA GLU A 65 -0.73 0.74 -13.56
C GLU A 65 -1.15 -0.36 -12.57
N ASP A 66 -2.37 -0.90 -12.73
CA ASP A 66 -2.87 -2.00 -11.92
C ASP A 66 -2.02 -3.26 -12.08
N MET A 67 -1.64 -3.61 -13.31
CA MET A 67 -0.78 -4.76 -13.57
C MET A 67 0.62 -4.58 -12.98
N ALA A 68 1.18 -3.37 -13.04
CA ALA A 68 2.45 -3.06 -12.38
C ALA A 68 2.35 -3.19 -10.85
N PHE A 69 1.23 -2.78 -10.26
CA PHE A 69 0.98 -2.95 -8.83
C PHE A 69 0.91 -4.44 -8.46
N VAL A 70 0.17 -5.25 -9.21
CA VAL A 70 0.05 -6.69 -9.00
C VAL A 70 1.41 -7.39 -9.10
N GLU A 71 2.21 -7.06 -10.12
CA GLU A 71 3.58 -7.60 -10.27
C GLU A 71 4.44 -7.30 -9.03
N SER A 72 4.44 -6.05 -8.58
CA SER A 72 5.25 -5.63 -7.43
C SER A 72 4.84 -6.36 -6.15
N ARG A 73 3.54 -6.51 -5.91
CA ARG A 73 3.00 -7.16 -4.71
C ARG A 73 3.20 -8.67 -4.77
N GLY A 74 3.02 -9.28 -5.94
CA GLY A 74 3.26 -10.70 -6.18
C GLY A 74 4.73 -11.08 -5.94
N GLY A 75 5.67 -10.26 -6.42
CA GLY A 75 7.10 -10.45 -6.16
C GLY A 75 7.43 -10.45 -4.67
N ARG A 76 6.89 -9.47 -3.92
CA ARG A 76 7.07 -9.39 -2.47
C ARG A 76 6.49 -10.60 -1.73
N LEU A 77 5.25 -10.96 -2.02
CA LEU A 77 4.58 -12.10 -1.37
C LEU A 77 5.26 -13.42 -1.69
N ARG A 78 5.72 -13.60 -2.94
CA ARG A 78 6.52 -14.76 -3.33
C ARG A 78 7.83 -14.80 -2.54
N GLY A 79 8.50 -13.66 -2.37
CA GLY A 79 9.69 -13.54 -1.52
C GLY A 79 9.42 -14.01 -0.08
N TYR A 80 8.37 -13.51 0.56
CA TYR A 80 7.99 -13.95 1.91
C TYR A 80 7.64 -15.43 1.97
N LYS A 81 6.87 -15.95 1.00
CA LYS A 81 6.49 -17.37 0.97
C LYS A 81 7.70 -18.29 0.80
N LEU A 82 8.67 -17.89 -0.02
CA LEU A 82 9.91 -18.66 -0.21
C LEU A 82 10.82 -18.57 1.01
N ALA A 83 10.89 -17.41 1.68
CA ALA A 83 11.64 -17.25 2.92
C ALA A 83 11.07 -18.09 4.07
N ASN A 84 9.75 -18.28 4.10
CA ASN A 84 9.06 -19.09 5.10
C ASN A 84 8.83 -20.54 4.63
N GLY A 85 9.48 -20.97 3.55
CA GLY A 85 9.30 -22.31 2.97
C GLY A 85 9.76 -23.45 3.89
N ASP A 86 10.67 -23.15 4.81
CA ASP A 86 11.20 -24.10 5.79
C ASP A 86 10.36 -24.16 7.08
N GLU A 87 9.29 -23.37 7.21
CA GLU A 87 8.43 -23.44 8.38
C GLU A 87 7.68 -24.79 8.42
N PRO A 88 7.65 -25.48 9.58
CA PRO A 88 6.95 -26.75 9.69
C PRO A 88 5.46 -26.55 9.44
N VAL A 89 4.91 -27.31 8.48
CA VAL A 89 3.46 -27.37 8.25
C VAL A 89 2.83 -28.00 9.48
N VAL A 90 2.09 -27.20 10.25
CA VAL A 90 1.39 -27.70 11.44
C VAL A 90 0.13 -28.44 11.01
N ASP A 91 0.21 -29.77 10.99
CA ASP A 91 -0.96 -30.63 10.80
C ASP A 91 -1.75 -30.75 12.11
N PHE A 92 -2.89 -30.06 12.17
CA PHE A 92 -3.83 -30.23 13.27
C PHE A 92 -4.64 -31.51 13.07
N ARG A 93 -4.36 -32.54 13.88
CA ARG A 93 -5.21 -33.73 13.98
C ARG A 93 -6.19 -33.59 15.12
N VAL A 94 -7.48 -33.76 14.83
CA VAL A 94 -8.52 -33.81 15.86
C VAL A 94 -8.42 -35.14 16.59
N LEU A 95 -7.95 -35.12 17.84
CA LEU A 95 -8.08 -36.25 18.76
C LEU A 95 -9.55 -36.42 19.12
N ARG A 96 -10.21 -37.46 18.58
CA ARG A 96 -11.49 -37.91 19.10
C ARG A 96 -11.21 -38.70 20.38
N LYS A 97 -11.71 -38.20 21.51
CA LYS A 97 -11.78 -38.93 22.78
C LYS A 97 -12.97 -39.86 22.80
#